data_AF-A0A0F7HKC0-F1
#
_entry.id   AF-A0A0F7HKC0-F1
#
_cell.length_a   1.000
_cell.length_b   1.000
_cell.length_c   1.000
_cell.angle_alpha   90.00
_cell.angle_beta   90.00
_cell.angle_gamma   90.00
#
_symmetry.space_group_name_H-M   'P 1'
#
loop_
_entity.id
_entity.type
_entity.pdbx_description
1 polymer ?
#
loop_
_entity_poly.entity_id
_entity_poly.type
_entity_poly.pdbx_seq_one_letter_code
_entity_poly.pdbx_strand_id
1 'polypeptide(L)'
;MIRSILRVEKRSMINYFRALSDSKKVIYGLVSAVIALFIVPSVISVLSLFIFNAPDKHLSGFILLASAAAVLILALLAVNSIIKEMFMDRNIQLYLTFPISPSSLFMAKFLKQWLTNTVSIMAPLGLAFGVLFALKEGQWFLTVTHLVYFLLLSILSMAVAYGLVFLVTKILPANKVSEVLTFLGGISFVLVYAVLIVGSSSIEDILVMLPDAAFIYDGFLYNLNFAGGLTGIAVSIVTGTVLVMGLRSFVVHAFKSGWVGEHGAKREKKNASSAASTPLKILMLKDFKLTLRDFKEWAVLLPQYLLPGVMIFFMYTNSAAGPESGSVNMYDAQMIAVSISGTIIISLYAGAYNTARDAGHFEFLKTLPIKSADIVKAKYLYNILTITPVYLAAGLIVWLVLPISMTALLYSMVFIILVSLAMVPAGMLAGSTQPVVSTKNPTKRLDTATNIILSFVMVVFLLTAGLISLLFMGGGGEINFFIINIVLAVLAAAAGASVLFLKNVEKRYDKGFNITYKD
;
A
#
# COMPACT_ATOMS: atom_id res chain seq x y z
N MET A 1 20.72 27.05 19.39
CA MET A 1 19.25 26.96 19.19
C MET A 1 18.78 25.59 18.71
N ILE A 2 19.31 25.01 17.62
CA ILE A 2 18.91 23.66 17.16
C ILE A 2 19.06 22.59 18.26
N ARG A 3 20.18 22.62 19.01
CA ARG A 3 20.42 21.70 20.14
C ARG A 3 19.36 21.78 21.24
N SER A 4 18.81 22.97 21.54
CA SER A 4 17.79 23.11 22.59
C SER A 4 16.44 22.56 22.13
N ILE A 5 16.06 22.80 20.86
CA ILE A 5 14.84 22.23 20.25
C ILE A 5 14.91 20.70 20.25
N LEU A 6 16.02 20.11 19.78
CA LEU A 6 16.21 18.65 19.79
C LEU A 6 16.18 18.05 21.20
N ARG A 7 16.69 18.77 22.22
CA ARG A 7 16.65 18.32 23.61
C ARG A 7 15.22 18.27 24.15
N VAL A 8 14.38 19.27 23.82
CA VAL A 8 12.97 19.31 24.22
C VAL A 8 12.18 18.19 23.54
N GLU A 9 12.37 18.00 22.23
CA GLU A 9 11.76 16.89 21.47
C GLU A 9 12.14 15.52 22.04
N LYS A 10 13.44 15.30 22.32
CA LYS A 10 13.92 14.05 22.94
C LYS A 10 13.27 13.81 24.32
N ARG A 11 13.18 14.86 25.16
CA ARG A 11 12.52 14.76 26.48
C ARG A 11 11.02 14.47 26.33
N SER A 12 10.34 15.12 25.38
CA SER A 12 8.94 14.85 25.07
C SER A 12 8.73 13.38 24.67
N MET A 13 9.57 12.85 23.78
CA MET A 13 9.49 11.45 23.35
C MET A 13 9.68 10.47 24.52
N ILE A 14 10.70 10.71 25.36
CA ILE A 14 10.96 9.88 26.55
C ILE A 14 9.78 9.96 27.54
N ASN A 15 9.25 11.16 27.77
CA ASN A 15 8.11 11.35 28.67
C ASN A 15 6.85 10.68 28.12
N TYR A 16 6.63 10.73 26.80
CA TYR A 16 5.54 10.02 26.14
C TYR A 16 5.67 8.50 26.35
N PHE A 17 6.87 7.92 26.14
CA PHE A 17 7.10 6.50 26.39
C PHE A 17 6.88 6.10 27.86
N ARG A 18 7.28 6.96 28.81
CA ARG A 18 7.04 6.74 30.24
C ARG A 18 5.55 6.82 30.60
N ALA A 19 4.80 7.69 29.92
CA ALA A 19 3.37 7.89 30.11
C ALA A 19 2.48 6.84 29.41
N LEU A 20 3.05 5.92 28.62
CA LEU A 20 2.28 4.82 28.02
C LEU A 20 1.78 3.87 29.12
N SER A 21 0.55 3.38 28.96
CA SER A 21 0.02 2.31 29.83
C SER A 21 0.80 1.01 29.66
N ASP A 22 0.87 0.19 30.70
CA ASP A 22 1.69 -1.02 30.69
C ASP A 22 1.24 -2.02 29.62
N SER A 23 -0.06 -2.12 29.34
CA SER A 23 -0.57 -2.91 28.21
C SER A 23 -0.01 -2.45 26.86
N LYS A 24 0.14 -1.13 26.64
CA LYS A 24 0.71 -0.60 25.40
C LYS A 24 2.22 -0.87 25.33
N LYS A 25 2.94 -0.77 26.45
CA LYS A 25 4.38 -1.13 26.50
C LYS A 25 4.58 -2.60 26.14
N VAL A 26 3.75 -3.50 26.67
CA VAL A 26 3.77 -4.93 26.34
C VAL A 26 3.51 -5.15 24.85
N ILE A 27 2.51 -4.49 24.27
CA ILE A 27 2.21 -4.59 22.83
C ILE A 27 3.40 -4.12 21.99
N TYR A 28 4.00 -2.96 22.30
CA TYR A 28 5.17 -2.47 21.57
C TYR A 28 6.38 -3.40 21.73
N GLY A 29 6.57 -3.97 22.92
CA GLY A 29 7.59 -4.99 23.16
C GLY A 29 7.39 -6.23 22.31
N LEU A 30 6.15 -6.75 22.25
CA LEU A 30 5.80 -7.91 21.43
C LEU A 30 5.99 -7.64 19.94
N VAL A 31 5.53 -6.49 19.44
CA VAL A 31 5.74 -6.09 18.03
C VAL A 31 7.25 -5.99 17.73
N SER A 32 8.03 -5.39 18.62
CA SER A 32 9.48 -5.29 18.46
C SER A 32 10.15 -6.67 18.47
N ALA A 33 9.68 -7.59 19.32
CA ALA A 33 10.15 -8.96 19.35
C ALA A 33 9.80 -9.72 18.06
N VAL A 34 8.59 -9.53 17.51
CA VAL A 34 8.21 -10.12 16.21
C VAL A 34 9.11 -9.60 15.08
N ILE A 35 9.37 -8.30 15.04
CA ILE A 35 10.28 -7.70 14.06
C ILE A 35 11.69 -8.28 14.23
N ALA A 36 12.21 -8.35 15.45
CA ALA A 36 13.56 -8.80 15.73
C ALA A 36 13.78 -10.32 15.53
N LEU A 37 12.78 -11.15 15.85
CA LEU A 37 12.90 -12.62 15.78
C LEU A 37 12.50 -13.21 14.43
N PHE A 38 11.60 -12.55 13.69
CA PHE A 38 11.11 -13.07 12.42
C PHE A 38 11.55 -12.19 11.25
N ILE A 39 11.18 -10.90 11.25
CA ILE A 39 11.38 -10.05 10.07
C ILE A 39 12.86 -9.80 9.79
N VAL A 40 13.64 -9.42 10.81
CA VAL A 40 15.07 -9.13 10.64
C VAL A 40 15.84 -10.36 10.15
N PRO A 41 15.71 -11.56 10.77
CA PRO A 41 16.35 -12.77 10.26
C PRO A 41 15.90 -13.15 8.85
N SER A 42 14.61 -13.02 8.51
CA SER A 42 14.13 -13.28 7.16
C SER A 42 14.77 -12.35 6.12
N VAL A 43 14.85 -11.05 6.41
CA VAL A 43 15.51 -10.08 5.51
C VAL A 43 17.00 -10.43 5.36
N ILE A 44 17.70 -10.72 6.45
CA ILE A 44 19.12 -11.11 6.42
C ILE A 44 19.30 -12.42 5.62
N SER A 45 18.41 -13.40 5.80
CA SER A 45 18.46 -14.68 5.08
C SER A 45 18.24 -14.50 3.58
N VAL A 46 17.31 -13.64 3.17
CA VAL A 46 17.09 -13.34 1.75
C VAL A 46 18.33 -12.63 1.18
N LEU A 47 18.84 -11.61 1.88
CA LEU A 47 20.04 -10.89 1.45
C LEU A 47 21.27 -11.81 1.37
N SER A 48 21.47 -12.71 2.32
CA SER A 48 22.60 -13.63 2.33
C SER A 48 22.53 -14.62 1.17
N LEU A 49 21.35 -15.18 0.90
CA LEU A 49 21.13 -16.06 -0.26
C LEU A 49 21.51 -15.36 -1.57
N PHE A 50 21.17 -14.09 -1.75
CA PHE A 50 21.54 -13.36 -2.96
C PHE A 50 23.03 -13.02 -3.00
N ILE A 51 23.60 -12.44 -1.94
CA ILE A 51 24.97 -11.95 -1.96
C ILE A 51 25.97 -13.10 -2.13
N PHE A 52 25.79 -14.22 -1.43
CA PHE A 52 26.72 -15.35 -1.49
C PHE A 52 26.60 -16.18 -2.77
N ASN A 53 25.42 -16.27 -3.39
CA ASN A 53 25.22 -17.08 -4.59
C ASN A 53 25.31 -16.27 -5.90
N ALA A 54 25.23 -14.94 -5.85
CA ALA A 54 25.28 -14.11 -7.06
C ALA A 54 26.70 -14.03 -7.65
N PRO A 55 26.86 -14.29 -8.96
CA PRO A 55 28.09 -13.99 -9.70
C PRO A 55 28.43 -12.49 -9.61
N ASP A 56 29.72 -12.15 -9.65
CA ASP A 56 30.16 -10.76 -9.42
C ASP A 56 29.60 -9.76 -10.46
N LYS A 57 29.41 -10.21 -11.70
CA LYS A 57 28.73 -9.45 -12.77
C LYS A 57 27.29 -9.00 -12.43
N HIS A 58 26.65 -9.62 -11.44
CA HIS A 58 25.27 -9.36 -11.05
C HIS A 58 25.17 -8.53 -9.75
N LEU A 59 26.28 -8.31 -9.04
CA LEU A 59 26.29 -7.56 -7.77
C LEU A 59 25.97 -6.07 -7.97
N SER A 60 26.47 -5.45 -9.04
CA SER A 60 26.21 -4.04 -9.35
C SER A 60 24.72 -3.78 -9.56
N GLY A 61 24.05 -4.61 -10.38
CA GLY A 61 22.61 -4.55 -10.62
C GLY A 61 21.80 -4.80 -9.34
N PHE A 62 22.23 -5.74 -8.49
CA PHE A 62 21.54 -6.05 -7.24
C PHE A 62 21.61 -4.87 -6.26
N ILE A 63 22.78 -4.28 -6.09
CA ILE A 63 22.97 -3.09 -5.24
C ILE A 63 22.14 -1.91 -5.79
N LEU A 64 22.12 -1.71 -7.12
CA LEU A 64 21.32 -0.67 -7.75
C LEU A 64 19.83 -0.85 -7.46
N LEU A 65 19.30 -2.05 -7.70
CA LEU A 65 17.90 -2.40 -7.48
C LEU A 65 17.52 -2.23 -6.00
N ALA A 66 18.34 -2.75 -5.09
CA ALA A 66 18.14 -2.61 -3.65
C ALA A 66 18.17 -1.14 -3.22
N SER A 67 19.08 -0.34 -3.77
CA SER A 67 19.20 1.09 -3.49
C SER A 67 17.97 1.86 -3.98
N ALA A 68 17.52 1.61 -5.22
CA ALA A 68 16.36 2.26 -5.81
C ALA A 68 15.07 1.90 -5.04
N ALA A 69 14.88 0.62 -4.72
CA ALA A 69 13.75 0.16 -3.91
C ALA A 69 13.77 0.81 -2.53
N ALA A 70 14.91 0.76 -1.83
CA ALA A 70 15.10 1.38 -0.51
C ALA A 70 14.74 2.86 -0.51
N VAL A 71 15.26 3.64 -1.47
CA VAL A 71 15.00 5.08 -1.59
C VAL A 71 13.52 5.34 -1.82
N LEU A 72 12.89 4.63 -2.77
CA LEU A 72 11.48 4.82 -3.13
C LEU A 72 10.55 4.48 -1.97
N ILE A 73 10.74 3.32 -1.35
CA ILE A 73 9.91 2.84 -0.23
C ILE A 73 10.02 3.80 0.95
N LEU A 74 11.25 4.13 1.35
CA LEU A 74 11.46 5.05 2.47
C LEU A 74 10.97 6.47 2.17
N ALA A 75 11.07 6.92 0.92
CA ALA A 75 10.58 8.25 0.57
C ALA A 75 9.06 8.31 0.77
N LEU A 76 8.34 7.30 0.25
CA LEU A 76 6.89 7.20 0.41
C LEU A 76 6.46 7.06 1.88
N LEU A 77 7.22 6.33 2.70
CA LEU A 77 6.96 6.22 4.15
C LEU A 77 7.23 7.54 4.89
N ALA A 78 8.33 8.23 4.57
CA ALA A 78 8.75 9.46 5.23
C ALA A 78 7.79 10.63 4.97
N VAL A 79 7.13 10.64 3.80
CA VAL A 79 6.20 11.70 3.41
C VAL A 79 5.10 11.96 4.45
N ASN A 80 4.44 10.92 4.97
CA ASN A 80 3.35 11.10 5.94
C ASN A 80 3.86 11.77 7.23
N SER A 81 5.05 11.36 7.69
CA SER A 81 5.71 11.97 8.85
C SER A 81 6.06 13.44 8.59
N ILE A 82 6.61 13.76 7.42
CA ILE A 82 6.92 15.13 7.01
C ILE A 82 5.66 15.99 7.07
N ILE A 83 4.54 15.56 6.47
CA ILE A 83 3.31 16.36 6.44
C ILE A 83 2.79 16.64 7.84
N LYS A 84 2.69 15.59 8.65
CA LYS A 84 2.16 15.69 10.01
C LYS A 84 2.99 16.65 10.85
N GLU A 85 4.32 16.57 10.73
CA GLU A 85 5.24 17.37 11.54
C GLU A 85 5.60 18.74 10.97
N MET A 86 5.42 18.99 9.66
CA MET A 86 5.78 20.26 8.98
C MET A 86 4.57 21.11 8.59
N PHE A 87 3.38 20.54 8.45
CA PHE A 87 2.20 21.29 7.98
C PHE A 87 0.99 21.17 8.92
N MET A 88 0.80 20.02 9.59
CA MET A 88 -0.35 19.82 10.48
C MET A 88 -0.06 20.08 11.96
N ASP A 89 1.21 20.24 12.32
CA ASP A 89 1.63 20.50 13.69
C ASP A 89 1.28 21.95 14.07
N ARG A 90 0.26 22.12 14.94
CA ARG A 90 -0.16 23.43 15.47
C ARG A 90 0.99 24.18 16.14
N ASN A 91 2.02 23.47 16.59
CA ASN A 91 3.19 24.09 17.20
C ASN A 91 4.01 24.91 16.20
N ILE A 92 3.94 24.64 14.89
CA ILE A 92 4.68 25.44 13.88
C ILE A 92 4.16 26.87 13.83
N GLN A 93 2.84 27.06 13.91
CA GLN A 93 2.26 28.39 13.96
C GLN A 93 2.72 29.15 15.21
N LEU A 94 2.86 28.45 16.34
CA LEU A 94 3.44 28.99 17.58
C LEU A 94 4.96 29.21 17.48
N TYR A 95 5.70 28.37 16.75
CA TYR A 95 7.15 28.55 16.55
C TYR A 95 7.49 29.71 15.62
N LEU A 96 6.58 30.07 14.71
CA LEU A 96 6.70 31.25 13.83
C LEU A 96 6.47 32.58 14.57
N THR A 97 5.88 32.57 15.77
CA THR A 97 5.73 33.79 16.60
C THR A 97 6.93 34.04 17.52
N PHE A 98 7.81 33.05 17.71
CA PHE A 98 9.09 33.24 18.40
C PHE A 98 10.16 33.80 17.45
N PRO A 99 11.17 34.54 17.95
CA PRO A 99 12.28 35.06 17.14
C PRO A 99 13.27 33.95 16.73
N ILE A 100 12.76 32.91 16.06
CA ILE A 100 13.53 31.75 15.57
C ILE A 100 13.58 31.85 14.05
N SER A 101 14.79 31.77 13.48
CA SER A 101 14.90 31.74 12.02
C SER A 101 14.21 30.48 11.45
N PRO A 102 13.37 30.59 10.40
CA PRO A 102 12.70 29.45 9.78
C PRO A 102 13.68 28.35 9.35
N SER A 103 14.90 28.74 8.95
CA SER A 103 15.96 27.79 8.59
C SER A 103 16.42 26.90 9.75
N SER A 104 16.44 27.43 10.98
CA SER A 104 16.85 26.67 12.17
C SER A 104 15.74 25.74 12.66
N LEU A 105 14.49 26.17 12.55
CA LEU A 105 13.33 25.33 12.84
C LEU A 105 13.23 24.16 11.86
N PHE A 106 13.37 24.45 10.56
CA PHE A 106 13.42 23.43 9.52
C PHE A 106 14.54 22.42 9.79
N MET A 107 15.77 22.88 10.04
CA MET A 107 16.89 21.96 10.24
C MET A 107 16.71 21.05 11.45
N ALA A 108 16.12 21.55 12.54
CA ALA A 108 15.81 20.73 13.70
C ALA A 108 14.78 19.63 13.38
N LYS A 109 13.71 19.97 12.64
CA LYS A 109 12.69 18.99 12.23
C LYS A 109 13.21 18.02 11.17
N PHE A 110 13.98 18.49 10.20
CA PHE A 110 14.67 17.65 9.22
C PHE A 110 15.55 16.61 9.92
N LEU A 111 16.38 17.04 10.86
CA LEU A 111 17.32 16.14 11.55
C LEU A 111 16.58 15.10 12.40
N LYS A 112 15.49 15.50 13.06
CA LYS A 112 14.59 14.58 13.78
C LYS A 112 13.99 13.54 12.84
N GLN A 113 13.43 13.98 11.70
CA GLN A 113 12.77 13.10 10.74
C GLN A 113 13.75 12.17 10.04
N TRP A 114 14.91 12.70 9.65
CA TRP A 114 15.99 11.92 9.06
C TRP A 114 16.43 10.82 10.02
N LEU A 115 16.73 11.17 11.29
CA LEU A 115 17.17 10.19 12.29
C LEU A 115 16.09 9.14 12.60
N THR A 116 14.83 9.55 12.66
CA THR A 116 13.72 8.69 13.12
C THR A 116 13.13 7.83 12.01
N ASN A 117 13.00 8.35 10.79
CA ASN A 117 12.25 7.70 9.72
C ASN A 117 13.15 6.97 8.71
N THR A 118 14.31 7.53 8.37
CA THR A 118 15.15 7.00 7.28
C THR A 118 16.43 6.36 7.79
N VAL A 119 17.17 7.02 8.70
CA VAL A 119 18.41 6.46 9.29
C VAL A 119 18.12 5.22 10.12
N SER A 120 17.03 5.20 10.88
CA SER A 120 16.62 4.06 11.71
C SER A 120 16.45 2.75 10.93
N ILE A 121 16.19 2.84 9.61
CA ILE A 121 16.02 1.69 8.72
C ILE A 121 17.27 1.49 7.85
N MET A 122 17.81 2.56 7.26
CA MET A 122 18.98 2.47 6.37
C MET A 122 20.27 2.10 7.09
N ALA A 123 20.48 2.53 8.34
CA ALA A 123 21.70 2.19 9.06
C ALA A 123 21.79 0.68 9.40
N PRO A 124 20.75 0.03 9.97
CA PRO A 124 20.74 -1.42 10.13
C PRO A 124 20.85 -2.18 8.79
N LEU A 125 20.19 -1.69 7.73
CA LEU A 125 20.28 -2.31 6.41
C LEU A 125 21.69 -2.20 5.83
N GLY A 126 22.33 -1.03 5.94
CA GLY A 126 23.71 -0.82 5.51
C GLY A 126 24.71 -1.66 6.31
N LEU A 127 24.48 -1.86 7.60
CA LEU A 127 25.26 -2.80 8.41
C LEU A 127 25.05 -4.25 7.93
N ALA A 128 23.82 -4.67 7.65
CA ALA A 128 23.54 -6.01 7.15
C ALA A 128 24.22 -6.28 5.80
N PHE A 129 24.07 -5.37 4.83
CA PHE A 129 24.77 -5.43 3.55
C PHE A 129 26.29 -5.45 3.75
N GLY A 130 26.81 -4.51 4.54
CA GLY A 130 28.23 -4.37 4.80
C GLY A 130 28.88 -5.61 5.40
N VAL A 131 28.22 -6.23 6.39
CA VAL A 131 28.70 -7.48 7.00
C VAL A 131 28.65 -8.63 6.00
N LEU A 132 27.57 -8.77 5.21
CA LEU A 132 27.45 -9.85 4.23
C LEU A 132 28.52 -9.75 3.12
N PHE A 133 28.76 -8.54 2.58
CA PHE A 133 29.83 -8.32 1.61
C PHE A 133 31.22 -8.48 2.22
N ALA A 134 31.43 -8.03 3.46
CA ALA A 134 32.70 -8.25 4.17
C ALA A 134 32.98 -9.75 4.39
N LEU A 135 31.95 -10.56 4.63
CA LEU A 135 32.07 -12.01 4.74
C LEU A 135 32.34 -12.67 3.38
N LYS A 136 31.73 -12.18 2.30
CA LYS A 136 31.96 -12.70 0.93
C LYS A 136 33.39 -12.43 0.45
N GLU A 137 33.89 -11.20 0.61
CA GLU A 137 35.17 -10.77 0.05
C GLU A 137 36.34 -10.82 1.06
N GLY A 138 36.06 -11.10 2.33
CA GLY A 138 37.08 -11.16 3.38
C GLY A 138 37.61 -9.80 3.84
N GLN A 139 36.91 -8.69 3.54
CA GLN A 139 37.38 -7.32 3.83
C GLN A 139 36.42 -6.56 4.75
N TRP A 140 36.83 -6.31 5.99
CA TRP A 140 35.98 -5.62 6.99
C TRP A 140 35.62 -4.18 6.60
N PHE A 141 36.47 -3.49 5.82
CA PHE A 141 36.27 -2.10 5.43
C PHE A 141 35.02 -1.91 4.55
N LEU A 142 34.56 -2.96 3.87
CA LEU A 142 33.28 -2.99 3.15
C LEU A 142 32.08 -2.70 4.07
N THR A 143 32.19 -3.02 5.36
CA THR A 143 31.13 -2.69 6.32
C THR A 143 30.99 -1.18 6.49
N VAL A 144 32.12 -0.46 6.51
CA VAL A 144 32.15 1.00 6.65
C VAL A 144 31.67 1.67 5.37
N THR A 145 32.12 1.21 4.19
CA THR A 145 31.71 1.80 2.90
C THR A 145 30.21 1.65 2.68
N HIS A 146 29.63 0.47 2.93
CA HIS A 146 28.19 0.26 2.86
C HIS A 146 27.43 1.11 3.88
N LEU A 147 27.89 1.21 5.12
CA LEU A 147 27.22 2.04 6.13
C LEU A 147 27.14 3.51 5.66
N VAL A 148 28.24 4.06 5.16
CA VAL A 148 28.29 5.44 4.64
C VAL A 148 27.38 5.60 3.42
N TYR A 149 27.39 4.64 2.49
CA TYR A 149 26.56 4.66 1.30
C TYR A 149 25.06 4.63 1.63
N PHE A 150 24.62 3.73 2.52
CA PHE A 150 23.22 3.67 2.95
C PHE A 150 22.80 4.91 3.75
N LEU A 151 23.72 5.54 4.50
CA LEU A 151 23.46 6.84 5.12
C LEU A 151 23.27 7.95 4.06
N LEU A 152 24.02 7.94 2.96
CA LEU A 152 23.75 8.83 1.83
C LEU A 152 22.36 8.57 1.23
N LEU A 153 22.00 7.30 1.00
CA LEU A 153 20.67 6.94 0.50
C LEU A 153 19.55 7.39 1.43
N SER A 154 19.77 7.40 2.75
CA SER A 154 18.79 7.92 3.72
C SER A 154 18.53 9.42 3.54
N ILE A 155 19.58 10.21 3.24
CA ILE A 155 19.47 11.64 2.93
C ILE A 155 18.75 11.82 1.59
N LEU A 156 19.11 11.03 0.58
CA LEU A 156 18.46 11.06 -0.73
C LEU A 156 16.96 10.74 -0.63
N SER A 157 16.59 9.73 0.14
CA SER A 157 15.20 9.36 0.39
C SER A 157 14.41 10.49 1.06
N MET A 158 15.00 11.16 2.06
CA MET A 158 14.39 12.37 2.63
C MET A 158 14.26 13.49 1.59
N ALA A 159 15.26 13.66 0.70
CA ALA A 159 15.23 14.68 -0.33
C ALA A 159 14.05 14.47 -1.29
N VAL A 160 13.88 13.24 -1.77
CA VAL A 160 12.77 12.83 -2.62
C VAL A 160 11.45 13.00 -1.89
N ALA A 161 11.35 12.60 -0.62
CA ALA A 161 10.14 12.74 0.18
C ALA A 161 9.72 14.21 0.34
N TYR A 162 10.66 15.10 0.66
CA TYR A 162 10.39 16.55 0.72
C TYR A 162 9.97 17.10 -0.64
N GLY A 163 10.66 16.73 -1.72
CA GLY A 163 10.29 17.11 -3.09
C GLY A 163 8.85 16.70 -3.44
N LEU A 164 8.48 15.46 -3.13
CA LEU A 164 7.12 14.95 -3.33
C LEU A 164 6.10 15.72 -2.49
N VAL A 165 6.37 15.96 -1.20
CA VAL A 165 5.46 16.73 -0.33
C VAL A 165 5.20 18.11 -0.92
N PHE A 166 6.25 18.86 -1.28
CA PHE A 166 6.10 20.21 -1.83
C PHE A 166 5.41 20.22 -3.20
N LEU A 167 5.65 19.22 -4.04
CA LEU A 167 4.96 19.08 -5.32
C LEU A 167 3.45 18.84 -5.11
N VAL A 168 3.09 17.96 -4.17
CA VAL A 168 1.69 17.60 -3.92
C VAL A 168 0.95 18.70 -3.16
N THR A 169 1.60 19.41 -2.23
CA THR A 169 0.98 20.56 -1.54
C THR A 169 0.71 21.75 -2.45
N LYS A 170 1.38 21.82 -3.61
CA LYS A 170 1.07 22.81 -4.65
C LYS A 170 -0.29 22.57 -5.31
N ILE A 171 -0.68 21.30 -5.45
CA ILE A 171 -1.90 20.89 -6.16
C ILE A 171 -3.06 20.71 -5.18
N LEU A 172 -2.78 20.23 -3.97
CA LEU A 172 -3.78 19.86 -2.98
C LEU A 172 -3.56 20.58 -1.64
N PRO A 173 -4.63 20.93 -0.91
CA PRO A 173 -4.50 21.52 0.42
C PRO A 173 -3.84 20.51 1.38
N ALA A 174 -2.97 20.99 2.29
CA ALA A 174 -2.15 20.15 3.18
C ALA A 174 -2.94 19.06 3.95
N ASN A 175 -4.19 19.35 4.31
CA ASN A 175 -5.09 18.40 5.00
C ASN A 175 -5.50 17.20 4.11
N LYS A 176 -5.49 17.37 2.79
CA LYS A 176 -5.76 16.31 1.79
C LYS A 176 -4.48 15.62 1.32
N VAL A 177 -3.37 16.33 1.34
CA VAL A 177 -2.03 15.84 1.00
C VAL A 177 -1.64 14.66 1.92
N SER A 178 -1.92 14.75 3.22
CA SER A 178 -1.67 13.62 4.15
C SER A 178 -2.48 12.38 3.79
N GLU A 179 -3.70 12.53 3.27
CA GLU A 179 -4.56 11.40 2.89
C GLU A 179 -4.05 10.73 1.61
N VAL A 180 -3.70 11.52 0.58
CA VAL A 180 -3.12 11.04 -0.68
C VAL A 180 -1.79 10.33 -0.47
N LEU A 181 -0.95 10.88 0.40
CA LEU A 181 0.38 10.33 0.57
C LEU A 181 0.42 9.19 1.59
N THR A 182 -0.53 9.13 2.53
CA THR A 182 -0.78 7.89 3.29
C THR A 182 -1.26 6.78 2.37
N PHE A 183 -2.10 7.10 1.37
CA PHE A 183 -2.50 6.17 0.34
C PHE A 183 -1.31 5.67 -0.49
N LEU A 184 -0.43 6.57 -0.96
CA LEU A 184 0.83 6.19 -1.64
C LEU A 184 1.80 5.39 -0.75
N GLY A 185 1.89 5.70 0.54
CA GLY A 185 2.65 4.89 1.50
C GLY A 185 2.01 3.51 1.76
N GLY A 186 0.70 3.37 1.59
CA GLY A 186 0.05 2.06 1.54
C GLY A 186 0.45 1.26 0.30
N ILE A 187 0.52 1.92 -0.87
CA ILE A 187 0.99 1.32 -2.13
C ILE A 187 2.45 0.90 -2.04
N SER A 188 3.31 1.64 -1.31
CA SER A 188 4.71 1.27 -1.20
C SER A 188 4.92 -0.11 -0.57
N PHE A 189 4.01 -0.57 0.29
CA PHE A 189 4.06 -1.92 0.84
C PHE A 189 3.83 -2.99 -0.24
N VAL A 190 2.93 -2.72 -1.19
CA VAL A 190 2.69 -3.57 -2.35
C VAL A 190 3.90 -3.57 -3.29
N LEU A 191 4.59 -2.43 -3.43
CA LEU A 191 5.85 -2.34 -4.19
C LEU A 191 6.99 -3.12 -3.52
N VAL A 192 7.15 -3.03 -2.19
CA VAL A 192 8.13 -3.86 -1.44
C VAL A 192 7.87 -5.33 -1.72
N TYR A 193 6.60 -5.71 -1.64
CA TYR A 193 6.17 -7.08 -1.81
C TYR A 193 6.42 -7.56 -3.25
N ALA A 194 6.00 -6.79 -4.24
CA ALA A 194 6.31 -7.07 -5.64
C ALA A 194 7.81 -7.24 -5.84
N VAL A 195 8.66 -6.31 -5.39
CA VAL A 195 10.12 -6.41 -5.57
C VAL A 195 10.70 -7.65 -4.89
N LEU A 196 10.27 -8.01 -3.67
CA LEU A 196 10.77 -9.20 -2.96
C LEU A 196 10.38 -10.51 -3.63
N ILE A 197 9.23 -10.55 -4.31
CA ILE A 197 8.67 -11.77 -4.92
C ILE A 197 9.09 -11.91 -6.39
N VAL A 198 9.07 -10.81 -7.16
CA VAL A 198 9.73 -10.73 -8.47
C VAL A 198 11.20 -11.13 -8.31
N GLY A 199 11.73 -10.75 -7.15
CA GLY A 199 12.98 -11.17 -6.57
C GLY A 199 13.36 -12.64 -6.81
N SER A 200 12.50 -13.56 -6.41
CA SER A 200 12.95 -14.94 -6.18
C SER A 200 13.12 -15.81 -7.42
N SER A 201 12.53 -15.46 -8.57
CA SER A 201 12.58 -16.30 -9.78
C SER A 201 12.94 -15.59 -11.08
N SER A 202 12.93 -14.25 -11.09
CA SER A 202 13.27 -13.45 -12.27
C SER A 202 14.35 -12.41 -11.99
N ILE A 203 15.02 -12.48 -10.83
CA ILE A 203 16.11 -11.54 -10.53
C ILE A 203 17.23 -11.62 -11.55
N GLU A 204 17.66 -12.81 -11.98
CA GLU A 204 18.73 -12.90 -12.98
C GLU A 204 18.35 -12.19 -14.28
N ASP A 205 17.13 -12.39 -14.78
CA ASP A 205 16.64 -11.72 -15.99
C ASP A 205 16.53 -10.20 -15.81
N ILE A 206 16.05 -9.73 -14.65
CA ILE A 206 15.95 -8.29 -14.34
C ILE A 206 17.34 -7.68 -14.17
N LEU A 207 18.27 -8.38 -13.52
CA LEU A 207 19.64 -7.94 -13.34
C LEU A 207 20.38 -7.82 -14.66
N VAL A 208 20.06 -8.67 -15.64
CA VAL A 208 20.59 -8.57 -17.01
C VAL A 208 20.00 -7.37 -17.77
N MET A 209 18.75 -6.99 -17.49
CA MET A 209 18.11 -5.81 -18.11
C MET A 209 18.52 -4.47 -17.48
N LEU A 210 19.07 -4.48 -16.27
CA LEU A 210 19.52 -3.26 -15.60
C LEU A 210 20.81 -2.72 -16.24
N PRO A 211 20.98 -1.38 -16.31
CA PRO A 211 22.22 -0.81 -16.79
C PRO A 211 23.36 -1.22 -15.87
N ASP A 212 24.50 -1.59 -16.45
CA ASP A 212 25.67 -1.95 -15.67
C ASP A 212 26.18 -0.72 -14.90
N ALA A 213 26.00 -0.78 -13.58
CA ALA A 213 26.41 0.25 -12.64
C ALA A 213 27.77 -0.07 -11.99
N ALA A 214 28.54 -1.01 -12.55
CA ALA A 214 29.86 -1.37 -12.03
C ALA A 214 30.76 -0.14 -11.87
N PHE A 215 30.70 0.83 -12.79
CA PHE A 215 31.50 2.07 -12.68
C PHE A 215 31.22 2.92 -11.42
N ILE A 216 30.08 2.72 -10.76
CA ILE A 216 29.69 3.45 -9.53
C ILE A 216 30.10 2.66 -8.28
N TYR A 217 30.00 1.33 -8.34
CA TYR A 217 30.00 0.46 -7.16
C TYR A 217 31.25 -0.41 -7.03
N ASP A 218 31.89 -0.77 -8.15
CA ASP A 218 33.14 -1.53 -8.17
C ASP A 218 34.28 -0.73 -7.53
N GLY A 219 35.10 -1.40 -6.72
CA GLY A 219 36.17 -0.74 -5.95
C GLY A 219 35.69 0.04 -4.71
N PHE A 220 34.39 0.20 -4.49
CA PHE A 220 33.80 0.93 -3.35
C PHE A 220 32.87 0.05 -2.49
N LEU A 221 31.87 -0.58 -3.11
CA LEU A 221 30.87 -1.43 -2.44
C LEU A 221 31.11 -2.92 -2.68
N TYR A 222 31.86 -3.30 -3.69
CA TYR A 222 32.34 -4.66 -3.89
C TYR A 222 33.67 -4.62 -4.64
N ASN A 223 34.45 -5.69 -4.61
CA ASN A 223 35.85 -5.77 -5.05
C ASN A 223 36.68 -4.58 -4.56
N LEU A 224 36.69 -4.34 -3.24
CA LEU A 224 37.23 -3.12 -2.68
C LEU A 224 38.72 -2.89 -3.05
N ASN A 225 38.98 -1.72 -3.65
CA ASN A 225 40.30 -1.10 -3.69
C ASN A 225 40.34 -0.02 -2.61
N PHE A 226 41.34 -0.02 -1.73
CA PHE A 226 41.39 0.94 -0.60
C PHE A 226 41.26 2.41 -1.06
N ALA A 227 41.88 2.77 -2.20
CA ALA A 227 41.73 4.10 -2.79
C ALA A 227 40.29 4.36 -3.31
N GLY A 228 39.67 3.36 -3.93
CA GLY A 228 38.27 3.39 -4.36
C GLY A 228 37.29 3.52 -3.18
N GLY A 229 37.54 2.78 -2.10
CA GLY A 229 36.78 2.85 -0.85
C GLY A 229 36.79 4.25 -0.23
N LEU A 230 37.97 4.85 -0.08
CA LEU A 230 38.11 6.20 0.49
C LEU A 230 37.49 7.28 -0.41
N THR A 231 37.70 7.19 -1.72
CA THR A 231 37.10 8.13 -2.67
C THR A 231 35.58 8.02 -2.67
N GLY A 232 35.01 6.81 -2.65
CA GLY A 232 33.58 6.58 -2.55
C GLY A 232 32.97 7.13 -1.25
N ILE A 233 33.64 6.96 -0.10
CA ILE A 233 33.24 7.58 1.17
C ILE A 233 33.25 9.11 1.06
N ALA A 234 34.34 9.70 0.55
CA ALA A 234 34.47 11.14 0.43
C ALA A 234 33.39 11.74 -0.49
N VAL A 235 33.17 11.13 -1.66
CA VAL A 235 32.10 11.52 -2.60
C VAL A 235 30.73 11.39 -1.94
N SER A 236 30.48 10.34 -1.17
CA SER A 236 29.20 10.15 -0.47
C SER A 236 28.95 11.24 0.56
N ILE A 237 29.96 11.60 1.35
CA ILE A 237 29.86 12.67 2.36
C ILE A 237 29.63 14.03 1.69
N VAL A 238 30.39 14.34 0.63
CA VAL A 238 30.24 15.60 -0.12
C VAL A 238 28.85 15.67 -0.75
N THR A 239 28.41 14.61 -1.43
CA THR A 239 27.08 14.55 -2.06
C THR A 239 25.96 14.68 -1.02
N GLY A 240 26.07 13.98 0.12
CA GLY A 240 25.10 14.10 1.21
C GLY A 240 25.04 15.52 1.77
N THR A 241 26.19 16.18 1.94
CA THR A 241 26.27 17.56 2.40
C THR A 241 25.61 18.52 1.41
N VAL A 242 25.90 18.37 0.11
CA VAL A 242 25.29 19.18 -0.96
C VAL A 242 23.79 18.98 -1.00
N LEU A 243 23.29 17.74 -0.89
CA LEU A 243 21.85 17.45 -0.84
C LEU A 243 21.17 18.12 0.37
N VAL A 244 21.79 18.04 1.55
CA VAL A 244 21.26 18.67 2.77
C VAL A 244 21.24 20.20 2.63
N MET A 245 22.29 20.79 2.06
CA MET A 245 22.33 22.24 1.79
C MET A 245 21.30 22.66 0.73
N GLY A 246 21.14 21.88 -0.33
CA GLY A 246 20.14 22.07 -1.37
C GLY A 246 18.72 22.02 -0.82
N LEU A 247 18.41 21.00 -0.02
CA LEU A 247 17.12 20.88 0.67
C LEU A 247 16.86 22.05 1.60
N ARG A 248 17.85 22.46 2.39
CA ARG A 248 17.71 23.63 3.27
C ARG A 248 17.35 24.88 2.46
N SER A 249 18.05 25.13 1.36
CA SER A 249 17.77 26.27 0.49
C SER A 249 16.37 26.20 -0.13
N PHE A 250 16.03 25.05 -0.70
CA PHE A 250 14.74 24.79 -1.33
C PHE A 250 13.57 24.99 -0.36
N VAL A 251 13.65 24.41 0.83
CA VAL A 251 12.57 24.50 1.82
C VAL A 251 12.44 25.91 2.41
N VAL A 252 13.56 26.59 2.69
CA VAL A 252 13.50 27.99 3.16
C VAL A 252 12.90 28.90 2.09
N HIS A 253 13.22 28.67 0.82
CA HIS A 253 12.61 29.41 -0.30
C HIS A 253 11.11 29.10 -0.42
N ALA A 254 10.70 27.84 -0.34
CA ALA A 254 9.28 27.44 -0.37
C ALA A 254 8.48 28.05 0.80
N PHE A 255 9.04 28.09 2.01
CA PHE A 255 8.37 28.73 3.16
C PHE A 255 8.28 30.26 3.03
N LYS A 256 9.32 30.92 2.52
CA LYS A 256 9.34 32.38 2.36
C LYS A 256 8.50 32.90 1.19
N SER A 257 8.42 32.13 0.10
CA SER A 257 7.69 32.51 -1.11
C SER A 257 6.17 32.26 -1.03
N GLY A 258 5.64 31.86 0.14
CA GLY A 258 4.20 31.64 0.29
C GLY A 258 3.67 30.43 -0.49
N TRP A 259 4.51 29.44 -0.82
CA TRP A 259 4.11 28.25 -1.58
C TRP A 259 3.02 27.39 -0.92
N VAL A 260 2.62 27.71 0.31
CA VAL A 260 1.55 27.03 1.05
C VAL A 260 0.28 27.88 1.00
N GLY A 261 -0.54 27.65 -0.03
CA GLY A 261 -1.98 27.88 0.05
C GLY A 261 -2.49 29.31 -0.20
N GLU A 262 -1.79 30.16 -0.95
CA GLU A 262 -2.36 31.46 -1.35
C GLU A 262 -3.41 31.37 -2.47
N HIS A 263 -3.54 30.21 -3.14
CA HIS A 263 -4.65 29.99 -4.06
C HIS A 263 -5.85 29.48 -3.27
N GLY A 264 -6.49 30.44 -2.59
CA GLY A 264 -7.85 30.32 -2.09
C GLY A 264 -8.71 29.67 -3.18
N ALA A 265 -9.29 28.52 -2.84
CA ALA A 265 -10.13 27.75 -3.71
C ALA A 265 -11.15 28.67 -4.39
N LYS A 266 -10.95 28.93 -5.70
CA LYS A 266 -12.00 29.47 -6.57
C LYS A 266 -13.11 28.43 -6.52
N ARG A 267 -14.05 28.64 -5.60
CA ARG A 267 -15.30 27.90 -5.49
C ARG A 267 -16.06 28.25 -6.76
N GLU A 268 -15.88 27.44 -7.79
CA GLU A 268 -16.83 27.41 -8.90
C GLU A 268 -18.21 27.10 -8.28
N LYS A 269 -19.07 28.11 -8.25
CA LYS A 269 -20.49 27.93 -8.00
C LYS A 269 -21.02 27.11 -9.17
N LYS A 270 -20.98 25.79 -9.03
CA LYS A 270 -21.73 24.89 -9.91
C LYS A 270 -23.21 25.19 -9.70
N ASN A 271 -23.81 25.82 -10.71
CA ASN A 271 -25.25 25.99 -10.80
C ASN A 271 -25.90 24.61 -10.63
N ALA A 272 -26.73 24.48 -9.60
CA ALA A 272 -27.48 23.26 -9.36
C ALA A 272 -28.48 23.09 -10.51
N SER A 273 -28.14 22.27 -11.50
CA SER A 273 -29.09 21.90 -12.53
C SER A 273 -30.22 21.12 -11.87
N SER A 274 -31.41 21.71 -11.79
CA SER A 274 -32.64 21.12 -11.25
C SER A 274 -33.25 20.10 -12.21
N ALA A 275 -32.44 19.20 -12.76
CA ALA A 275 -32.97 18.05 -13.48
C ALA A 275 -33.44 17.04 -12.43
N ALA A 276 -34.71 16.65 -12.50
CA ALA A 276 -35.32 15.64 -11.64
C ALA A 276 -34.62 14.28 -11.85
N SER A 277 -33.49 14.06 -11.20
CA SER A 277 -32.77 12.79 -11.22
C SER A 277 -33.44 11.80 -10.29
N THR A 278 -33.55 10.54 -10.73
CA THR A 278 -34.09 9.46 -9.93
C THR A 278 -33.34 9.30 -8.60
N PRO A 279 -34.02 8.95 -7.49
CA PRO A 279 -33.38 8.77 -6.18
C PRO A 279 -32.17 7.82 -6.23
N LEU A 280 -32.28 6.76 -7.02
CA LEU A 280 -31.20 5.80 -7.28
C LEU A 280 -29.92 6.48 -7.78
N LYS A 281 -30.02 7.34 -8.80
CA LYS A 281 -28.88 8.03 -9.41
C LYS A 281 -28.24 9.02 -8.44
N ILE A 282 -29.04 9.73 -7.64
CA ILE A 282 -28.55 10.68 -6.64
C ILE A 282 -27.76 9.93 -5.55
N LEU A 283 -28.31 8.83 -5.03
CA LEU A 283 -27.67 8.03 -3.99
C LEU A 283 -26.36 7.39 -4.48
N MET A 284 -26.33 6.88 -5.71
CA MET A 284 -25.09 6.40 -6.34
C MET A 284 -24.06 7.52 -6.52
N LEU A 285 -24.46 8.68 -7.05
CA LEU A 285 -23.56 9.83 -7.24
C LEU A 285 -23.02 10.35 -5.92
N LYS A 286 -23.84 10.32 -4.85
CA LYS A 286 -23.40 10.61 -3.49
C LYS A 286 -22.27 9.66 -3.09
N ASP A 287 -22.48 8.35 -3.22
CA ASP A 287 -21.47 7.36 -2.83
C ASP A 287 -20.19 7.45 -3.68
N PHE A 288 -20.30 7.71 -4.99
CA PHE A 288 -19.16 7.97 -5.87
C PHE A 288 -18.37 9.22 -5.45
N LYS A 289 -19.06 10.34 -5.19
CA LYS A 289 -18.41 11.58 -4.78
C LYS A 289 -17.75 11.44 -3.41
N LEU A 290 -18.36 10.70 -2.48
CA LEU A 290 -17.76 10.45 -1.17
C LEU A 290 -16.47 9.63 -1.31
N THR A 291 -16.49 8.56 -2.10
CA THR A 291 -15.31 7.70 -2.30
C THR A 291 -14.21 8.40 -3.09
N LEU A 292 -14.53 9.15 -4.14
CA LEU A 292 -13.53 9.89 -4.92
C LEU A 292 -12.90 11.07 -4.15
N ARG A 293 -13.61 11.65 -3.18
CA ARG A 293 -13.14 12.83 -2.42
C ARG A 293 -12.28 12.46 -1.20
N ASP A 294 -12.39 11.24 -0.69
CA ASP A 294 -11.73 10.81 0.53
C ASP A 294 -10.74 9.67 0.24
N PHE A 295 -9.45 10.01 0.19
CA PHE A 295 -8.38 9.05 -0.07
C PHE A 295 -8.22 8.01 1.05
N LYS A 296 -8.78 8.26 2.25
CA LYS A 296 -8.82 7.25 3.32
C LYS A 296 -9.73 6.09 2.93
N GLU A 297 -10.80 6.34 2.17
CA GLU A 297 -11.67 5.27 1.64
C GLU A 297 -10.87 4.36 0.71
N TRP A 298 -10.08 4.96 -0.18
CA TRP A 298 -9.20 4.23 -1.07
C TRP A 298 -8.13 3.49 -0.31
N ALA A 299 -7.44 4.12 0.66
CA ALA A 299 -6.36 3.48 1.41
C ALA A 299 -6.81 2.21 2.16
N VAL A 300 -8.06 2.14 2.59
CA VAL A 300 -8.59 0.99 3.32
C VAL A 300 -8.99 -0.15 2.39
N LEU A 301 -9.47 0.15 1.18
CA LEU A 301 -9.92 -0.85 0.21
C LEU A 301 -8.83 -1.25 -0.80
N LEU A 302 -7.82 -0.41 -0.99
CA LEU A 302 -6.78 -0.59 -2.00
C LEU A 302 -5.99 -1.89 -1.81
N PRO A 303 -5.57 -2.29 -0.59
CA PRO A 303 -4.90 -3.58 -0.41
C PRO A 303 -5.72 -4.74 -1.01
N GLN A 304 -7.05 -4.71 -0.83
CA GLN A 304 -7.96 -5.73 -1.36
C GLN A 304 -8.15 -5.61 -2.89
N TYR A 305 -8.06 -4.40 -3.45
CA TYR A 305 -8.07 -4.20 -4.91
C TYR A 305 -6.78 -4.71 -5.57
N LEU A 306 -5.63 -4.57 -4.90
CA LEU A 306 -4.33 -4.97 -5.43
C LEU A 306 -4.00 -6.45 -5.20
N LEU A 307 -4.58 -7.07 -4.17
CA LEU A 307 -4.24 -8.41 -3.72
C LEU A 307 -4.34 -9.49 -4.83
N PRO A 308 -5.31 -9.47 -5.75
CA PRO A 308 -5.33 -10.47 -6.82
C PRO A 308 -4.31 -10.26 -7.92
N GLY A 309 -3.95 -9.02 -8.23
CA GLY A 309 -2.79 -8.77 -9.10
C GLY A 309 -1.52 -9.36 -8.48
N VAL A 310 -1.37 -9.19 -7.16
CA VAL A 310 -0.30 -9.78 -6.37
C VAL A 310 -0.37 -11.32 -6.33
N MET A 311 -1.55 -11.92 -6.25
CA MET A 311 -1.73 -13.38 -6.29
C MET A 311 -1.36 -13.98 -7.65
N ILE A 312 -1.82 -13.37 -8.75
CA ILE A 312 -1.46 -13.81 -10.10
C ILE A 312 0.05 -13.75 -10.26
N PHE A 313 0.64 -12.64 -9.78
CA PHE A 313 2.07 -12.46 -9.78
C PHE A 313 2.81 -13.56 -9.00
N PHE A 314 2.38 -13.88 -7.78
CA PHE A 314 2.96 -14.98 -7.00
C PHE A 314 2.89 -16.34 -7.68
N MET A 315 1.73 -16.65 -8.26
CA MET A 315 1.51 -17.93 -8.92
C MET A 315 2.37 -18.06 -10.17
N TYR A 316 2.67 -16.94 -10.83
CA TYR A 316 3.61 -16.87 -11.95
C TYR A 316 5.07 -17.05 -11.50
N THR A 317 5.49 -16.40 -10.42
CA THR A 317 6.88 -16.42 -9.96
C THR A 317 7.27 -17.65 -9.15
N ASN A 318 6.31 -18.43 -8.65
CA ASN A 318 6.63 -19.56 -7.79
C ASN A 318 6.85 -20.85 -8.61
N SER A 319 8.11 -21.27 -8.73
CA SER A 319 8.51 -22.52 -9.41
C SER A 319 7.98 -23.79 -8.73
N ALA A 320 7.62 -23.74 -7.44
CA ALA A 320 7.02 -24.87 -6.74
C ALA A 320 5.56 -25.14 -7.14
N ALA A 321 4.92 -24.19 -7.83
CA ALA A 321 3.56 -24.35 -8.33
C ALA A 321 3.48 -24.92 -9.75
N GLY A 322 4.61 -25.19 -10.40
CA GLY A 322 4.67 -25.80 -11.73
C GLY A 322 5.42 -27.14 -11.72
N PRO A 323 4.84 -28.23 -12.26
CA PRO A 323 5.67 -29.34 -12.69
C PRO A 323 6.60 -28.86 -13.80
N GLU A 324 7.75 -29.51 -13.95
CA GLU A 324 8.87 -29.19 -14.87
C GLU A 324 8.50 -29.09 -16.38
N SER A 325 7.22 -29.17 -16.73
CA SER A 325 6.70 -28.86 -18.06
C SER A 325 6.08 -27.47 -18.07
N GLY A 326 6.78 -26.50 -18.68
CA GLY A 326 6.30 -25.16 -19.02
C GLY A 326 5.12 -25.15 -19.99
N SER A 327 4.01 -25.79 -19.63
CA SER A 327 2.78 -25.79 -20.39
C SER A 327 2.09 -24.44 -20.18
N VAL A 328 1.95 -23.69 -21.29
CA VAL A 328 1.24 -22.40 -21.40
C VAL A 328 -0.14 -22.43 -20.70
N ASN A 329 -0.74 -23.60 -20.59
CA ASN A 329 -2.07 -23.80 -20.05
C ASN A 329 -2.18 -23.75 -18.50
N MET A 330 -1.07 -23.82 -17.75
CA MET A 330 -1.15 -23.64 -16.29
C MET A 330 -1.48 -22.18 -15.92
N TYR A 331 -0.97 -21.23 -16.70
CA TYR A 331 -1.24 -19.80 -16.49
C TYR A 331 -2.72 -19.45 -16.72
N ASP A 332 -3.35 -20.13 -17.67
CA ASP A 332 -4.78 -19.98 -17.96
C ASP A 332 -5.65 -20.39 -16.77
N ALA A 333 -5.39 -21.56 -16.19
CA ALA A 333 -6.13 -22.06 -15.04
C ALA A 333 -5.92 -21.19 -13.78
N GLN A 334 -4.69 -20.68 -13.58
CA GLN A 334 -4.36 -19.76 -12.50
C GLN A 334 -5.06 -18.41 -12.65
N MET A 335 -5.10 -17.83 -13.87
CA MET A 335 -5.80 -16.58 -14.12
C MET A 335 -7.28 -16.71 -13.74
N ILE A 336 -7.94 -17.79 -14.15
CA ILE A 336 -9.35 -18.06 -13.84
C ILE A 336 -9.55 -18.18 -12.32
N ALA A 337 -8.71 -18.97 -11.65
CA ALA A 337 -8.82 -19.19 -10.21
C ALA A 337 -8.62 -17.91 -9.41
N VAL A 338 -7.61 -17.10 -9.74
CA VAL A 338 -7.37 -15.82 -9.07
C VAL A 338 -8.46 -14.81 -9.38
N SER A 339 -8.99 -14.81 -10.60
CA SER A 339 -10.13 -13.96 -10.96
C SER A 339 -11.35 -14.28 -10.10
N ILE A 340 -11.62 -15.56 -9.84
CA ILE A 340 -12.70 -15.99 -8.94
C ILE A 340 -12.39 -15.60 -7.49
N SER A 341 -11.31 -16.14 -6.90
CA SER A 341 -10.96 -15.93 -5.50
C SER A 341 -10.78 -14.45 -5.16
N GLY A 342 -10.09 -13.73 -6.04
CA GLY A 342 -9.87 -12.30 -5.92
C GLY A 342 -11.16 -11.50 -5.93
N THR A 343 -12.06 -11.79 -6.89
CA THR A 343 -13.35 -11.11 -6.97
C THR A 343 -14.23 -11.42 -5.75
N ILE A 344 -14.18 -12.64 -5.20
CA ILE A 344 -14.90 -12.98 -3.95
C ILE A 344 -14.40 -12.10 -2.79
N ILE A 345 -13.07 -12.03 -2.60
CA ILE A 345 -12.44 -11.28 -1.52
C ILE A 345 -12.86 -9.80 -1.58
N ILE A 346 -12.64 -9.14 -2.73
CA ILE A 346 -12.97 -7.71 -2.86
C ILE A 346 -14.48 -7.47 -2.74
N SER A 347 -15.33 -8.33 -3.31
CA SER A 347 -16.79 -8.16 -3.28
C SER A 347 -17.34 -8.24 -1.86
N LEU A 348 -16.80 -9.16 -1.05
CA LEU A 348 -17.13 -9.27 0.36
C LEU A 348 -16.66 -8.04 1.15
N TYR A 349 -15.38 -7.65 0.99
CA TYR A 349 -14.79 -6.55 1.75
C TYR A 349 -15.37 -5.18 1.36
N ALA A 350 -15.34 -4.82 0.09
CA ALA A 350 -15.86 -3.54 -0.38
C ALA A 350 -17.38 -3.48 -0.18
N GLY A 351 -18.10 -4.57 -0.42
CA GLY A 351 -19.54 -4.67 -0.14
C GLY A 351 -19.86 -4.41 1.34
N ALA A 352 -19.14 -5.04 2.27
CA ALA A 352 -19.32 -4.85 3.70
C ALA A 352 -18.94 -3.43 4.14
N TYR A 353 -17.77 -2.95 3.71
CA TYR A 353 -17.23 -1.67 4.13
C TYR A 353 -18.05 -0.48 3.64
N ASN A 354 -18.47 -0.51 2.38
CA ASN A 354 -19.29 0.54 1.79
C ASN A 354 -20.68 0.57 2.42
N THR A 355 -21.24 -0.59 2.77
CA THR A 355 -22.56 -0.66 3.44
C THR A 355 -22.49 -0.18 4.89
N ALA A 356 -21.47 -0.58 5.63
CA ALA A 356 -21.28 -0.15 7.02
C ALA A 356 -21.07 1.37 7.14
N ARG A 357 -20.61 2.04 6.07
CA ARG A 357 -20.49 3.50 6.01
C ARG A 357 -21.81 4.23 6.29
N ASP A 358 -22.93 3.65 5.89
CA ASP A 358 -24.23 4.31 6.02
C ASP A 358 -24.69 4.40 7.48
N ALA A 359 -24.09 3.61 8.40
CA ALA A 359 -24.38 3.66 9.83
C ALA A 359 -24.11 5.03 10.46
N GLY A 360 -23.06 5.74 10.04
CA GLY A 360 -22.71 7.05 10.60
C GLY A 360 -23.76 8.15 10.33
N HIS A 361 -24.64 7.94 9.35
CA HIS A 361 -25.70 8.88 8.98
C HIS A 361 -27.05 8.18 8.84
N PHE A 362 -27.22 7.04 9.49
CA PHE A 362 -28.39 6.17 9.30
C PHE A 362 -29.69 6.85 9.76
N GLU A 363 -29.65 7.58 10.87
CA GLU A 363 -30.79 8.34 11.36
C GLU A 363 -31.28 9.36 10.32
N PHE A 364 -30.35 10.07 9.67
CA PHE A 364 -30.68 10.99 8.60
C PHE A 364 -31.27 10.26 7.39
N LEU A 365 -30.68 9.13 6.97
CA LEU A 365 -31.20 8.31 5.86
C LEU A 365 -32.64 7.85 6.11
N LYS A 366 -33.00 7.52 7.36
CA LYS A 366 -34.35 7.09 7.74
C LYS A 366 -35.39 8.20 7.67
N THR A 367 -34.97 9.47 7.82
CA THR A 367 -35.88 10.63 7.71
C THR A 367 -36.15 11.05 6.26
N LEU A 368 -35.37 10.55 5.30
CA LEU A 368 -35.59 10.87 3.89
C LEU A 368 -36.83 10.14 3.36
N PRO A 369 -37.64 10.77 2.48
CA PRO A 369 -38.80 10.13 1.86
C PRO A 369 -38.37 9.18 0.73
N ILE A 370 -37.51 8.19 1.05
CA ILE A 370 -36.93 7.23 0.11
C ILE A 370 -37.17 5.83 0.65
N LYS A 371 -37.58 4.90 -0.21
CA LYS A 371 -37.78 3.49 0.17
C LYS A 371 -36.43 2.81 0.42
N SER A 372 -36.34 1.96 1.43
CA SER A 372 -35.14 1.17 1.75
C SER A 372 -34.66 0.33 0.56
N ALA A 373 -35.59 -0.21 -0.23
CA ALA A 373 -35.28 -0.93 -1.47
C ALA A 373 -34.42 -0.11 -2.44
N ASP A 374 -34.72 1.20 -2.58
CA ASP A 374 -34.01 2.08 -3.49
C ASP A 374 -32.60 2.42 -2.97
N ILE A 375 -32.44 2.50 -1.65
CA ILE A 375 -31.13 2.66 -0.98
C ILE A 375 -30.27 1.43 -1.22
N VAL A 376 -30.81 0.23 -0.98
CA VAL A 376 -30.08 -1.03 -1.18
C VAL A 376 -29.71 -1.24 -2.64
N LYS A 377 -30.63 -0.98 -3.58
CA LYS A 377 -30.35 -1.06 -5.02
C LYS A 377 -29.28 -0.08 -5.46
N ALA A 378 -29.33 1.17 -4.98
CA ALA A 378 -28.30 2.16 -5.29
C ALA A 378 -26.92 1.68 -4.80
N LYS A 379 -26.88 1.11 -3.59
CA LYS A 379 -25.64 0.61 -2.99
C LYS A 379 -25.07 -0.61 -3.70
N TYR A 380 -25.94 -1.55 -4.06
CA TYR A 380 -25.58 -2.73 -4.84
C TYR A 380 -24.98 -2.32 -6.19
N LEU A 381 -25.65 -1.42 -6.92
CA LEU A 381 -25.18 -0.95 -8.22
C LEU A 381 -23.88 -0.15 -8.10
N TYR A 382 -23.73 0.67 -7.05
CA TYR A 382 -22.48 1.37 -6.75
C TYR A 382 -21.32 0.39 -6.52
N ASN A 383 -21.51 -0.66 -5.72
CA ASN A 383 -20.48 -1.66 -5.45
C ASN A 383 -20.10 -2.42 -6.74
N ILE A 384 -21.07 -2.82 -7.56
CA ILE A 384 -20.77 -3.46 -8.85
C ILE A 384 -19.99 -2.53 -9.78
N LEU A 385 -20.44 -1.28 -9.93
CA LEU A 385 -19.79 -0.32 -10.84
C LEU A 385 -18.37 0.07 -10.38
N THR A 386 -18.05 -0.09 -9.10
CA THR A 386 -16.71 0.20 -8.57
C THR A 386 -15.80 -1.02 -8.59
N ILE A 387 -16.33 -2.21 -8.32
CA ILE A 387 -15.52 -3.44 -8.19
C ILE A 387 -15.27 -4.08 -9.55
N THR A 388 -16.34 -4.33 -10.33
CA THR A 388 -16.27 -5.13 -11.55
C THR A 388 -15.36 -4.48 -12.61
N PRO A 389 -15.50 -3.17 -12.95
CA PRO A 389 -14.63 -2.57 -13.97
C PRO A 389 -13.15 -2.52 -13.57
N VAL A 390 -12.86 -2.31 -12.28
CA VAL A 390 -11.48 -2.30 -11.77
C VAL A 390 -10.84 -3.68 -11.93
N TYR A 391 -11.58 -4.76 -11.65
CA TYR A 391 -11.07 -6.12 -11.82
C TYR A 391 -10.97 -6.55 -13.28
N LEU A 392 -11.92 -6.15 -14.12
CA LEU A 392 -11.82 -6.38 -15.56
C LEU A 392 -10.57 -5.69 -16.13
N ALA A 393 -10.30 -4.44 -15.72
CA ALA A 393 -9.10 -3.73 -16.11
C ALA A 393 -7.83 -4.41 -15.58
N ALA A 394 -7.82 -4.87 -14.32
CA ALA A 394 -6.70 -5.60 -13.75
C ALA A 394 -6.43 -6.93 -14.50
N GLY A 395 -7.48 -7.70 -14.81
CA GLY A 395 -7.36 -8.93 -15.60
C GLY A 395 -6.84 -8.68 -17.02
N LEU A 396 -7.24 -7.58 -17.64
CA LEU A 396 -6.74 -7.17 -18.95
C LEU A 396 -5.26 -6.78 -18.89
N ILE A 397 -4.84 -6.03 -17.87
CA ILE A 397 -3.42 -5.68 -17.65
C ILE A 397 -2.58 -6.95 -17.47
N VAL A 398 -3.08 -7.91 -16.68
CA VAL A 398 -2.42 -9.19 -16.48
C VAL A 398 -2.26 -9.94 -17.80
N TRP A 399 -3.32 -10.02 -18.61
CA TRP A 399 -3.28 -10.66 -19.92
C TRP A 399 -2.32 -9.98 -20.90
N LEU A 400 -2.15 -8.66 -20.82
CA LEU A 400 -1.16 -7.95 -21.65
C LEU A 400 0.29 -8.25 -21.24
N VAL A 401 0.52 -8.58 -19.97
CA VAL A 401 1.87 -8.78 -19.42
C VAL A 401 2.28 -10.26 -19.48
N LEU A 402 1.33 -11.18 -19.31
CA LEU A 402 1.59 -12.61 -19.20
C LEU A 402 1.11 -13.38 -20.44
N PRO A 403 1.74 -14.52 -20.78
CA PRO A 403 1.39 -15.34 -21.95
C PRO A 403 0.11 -16.16 -21.70
N ILE A 404 -1.01 -15.48 -21.50
CA ILE A 404 -2.32 -16.08 -21.19
C ILE A 404 -3.17 -16.15 -22.46
N SER A 405 -3.88 -17.25 -22.65
CA SER A 405 -4.75 -17.42 -23.81
C SER A 405 -5.95 -16.47 -23.77
N MET A 406 -6.44 -16.09 -24.96
CA MET A 406 -7.64 -15.25 -25.09
C MET A 406 -8.88 -15.93 -24.48
N THR A 407 -8.95 -17.26 -24.52
CA THR A 407 -10.06 -18.04 -23.93
C THR A 407 -10.07 -17.92 -22.41
N ALA A 408 -8.91 -18.03 -21.75
CA ALA A 408 -8.79 -17.86 -20.31
C ALA A 408 -9.15 -16.43 -19.86
N LEU A 409 -8.77 -15.40 -20.64
CA LEU A 409 -9.20 -14.03 -20.41
C LEU A 409 -10.73 -13.91 -20.46
N LEU A 410 -11.37 -14.44 -21.50
CA LEU A 410 -12.82 -14.37 -21.65
C LEU A 410 -13.55 -15.07 -20.50
N TYR A 411 -13.11 -16.26 -20.10
CA TYR A 411 -13.67 -16.95 -18.93
C TYR A 411 -13.48 -16.13 -17.66
N SER A 412 -12.27 -15.60 -17.45
CA SER A 412 -11.96 -14.75 -16.29
C SER A 412 -12.88 -13.53 -16.23
N MET A 413 -13.14 -12.86 -17.36
CA MET A 413 -14.07 -11.73 -17.42
C MET A 413 -15.50 -12.13 -17.03
N VAL A 414 -16.00 -13.25 -17.56
CA VAL A 414 -17.34 -13.77 -17.21
C VAL A 414 -17.41 -14.14 -15.73
N PHE A 415 -16.38 -14.79 -15.19
CA PHE A 415 -16.30 -15.12 -13.77
C PHE A 415 -16.28 -13.87 -12.88
N ILE A 416 -15.49 -12.85 -13.22
CA ILE A 416 -15.47 -11.57 -12.48
C ILE A 416 -16.88 -10.96 -12.42
N ILE A 417 -17.61 -10.95 -13.54
CA ILE A 417 -18.97 -10.42 -13.59
C ILE A 417 -19.92 -11.26 -12.72
N LEU A 418 -19.97 -12.58 -12.90
CA LEU A 418 -20.90 -13.45 -12.16
C LEU A 418 -20.60 -13.48 -10.66
N VAL A 419 -19.32 -13.59 -10.29
CA VAL A 419 -18.89 -13.59 -8.88
C VAL A 419 -19.22 -12.26 -8.22
N SER A 420 -18.95 -11.13 -8.88
CA SER A 420 -19.28 -9.81 -8.32
C SER A 420 -20.79 -9.64 -8.12
N LEU A 421 -21.61 -10.09 -9.07
CA LEU A 421 -23.08 -10.10 -8.94
C LEU A 421 -23.55 -10.94 -7.75
N ALA A 422 -22.94 -12.12 -7.53
CA ALA A 422 -23.31 -13.05 -6.47
C ALA A 422 -22.81 -12.64 -5.07
N MET A 423 -21.59 -12.11 -4.97
CA MET A 423 -20.90 -11.92 -3.69
C MET A 423 -21.06 -10.53 -3.08
N VAL A 424 -21.30 -9.48 -3.88
CA VAL A 424 -21.56 -8.14 -3.35
C VAL A 424 -22.72 -8.14 -2.34
N PRO A 425 -23.87 -8.80 -2.57
CA PRO A 425 -24.97 -8.84 -1.60
C PRO A 425 -24.59 -9.52 -0.28
N ALA A 426 -23.77 -10.56 -0.32
CA ALA A 426 -23.26 -11.21 0.88
C ALA A 426 -22.35 -10.28 1.70
N GLY A 427 -21.48 -9.51 1.02
CA GLY A 427 -20.69 -8.45 1.64
C GLY A 427 -21.58 -7.38 2.28
N MET A 428 -22.58 -6.89 1.56
CA MET A 428 -23.55 -5.92 2.08
C MET A 428 -24.30 -6.45 3.32
N LEU A 429 -24.65 -7.74 3.35
CA LEU A 429 -25.25 -8.36 4.53
C LEU A 429 -24.28 -8.36 5.72
N ALA A 430 -23.02 -8.73 5.51
CA ALA A 430 -22.01 -8.68 6.56
C ALA A 430 -21.88 -7.24 7.12
N GLY A 431 -21.75 -6.24 6.25
CA GLY A 431 -21.63 -4.82 6.63
C GLY A 431 -22.84 -4.22 7.34
N SER A 432 -24.04 -4.74 7.08
CA SER A 432 -25.28 -4.29 7.74
C SER A 432 -25.54 -4.95 9.09
N THR A 433 -24.76 -5.97 9.50
CA THR A 433 -25.04 -6.76 10.72
C THR A 433 -24.68 -6.00 11.99
N GLN A 434 -23.44 -5.52 12.06
CA GLN A 434 -22.88 -4.83 13.22
C GLN A 434 -21.91 -3.75 12.73
N PRO A 435 -22.44 -2.67 12.11
CA PRO A 435 -21.60 -1.55 11.73
C PRO A 435 -21.10 -0.79 12.97
N VAL A 436 -19.89 -0.28 12.87
CA VAL A 436 -19.21 0.50 13.92
C VAL A 436 -19.05 1.94 13.44
N VAL A 437 -19.38 2.89 14.31
CA VAL A 437 -19.14 4.31 14.08
C VAL A 437 -18.10 4.78 15.09
N SER A 438 -16.93 5.21 14.59
CA SER A 438 -15.87 5.75 15.44
C SER A 438 -15.56 7.20 15.11
N THR A 439 -15.56 8.06 16.13
CA THR A 439 -15.28 9.49 16.00
C THR A 439 -13.78 9.74 15.81
N LYS A 440 -12.91 8.98 16.49
CA LYS A 440 -11.44 9.04 16.30
C LYS A 440 -10.95 8.42 14.99
N ASN A 441 -11.55 7.31 14.55
CA ASN A 441 -11.11 6.63 13.34
C ASN A 441 -12.28 6.27 12.40
N PRO A 442 -12.66 7.17 11.47
CA PRO A 442 -13.82 6.96 10.59
C PRO A 442 -13.64 5.80 9.60
N THR A 443 -12.43 5.24 9.50
CA THR A 443 -12.17 4.06 8.68
C THR A 443 -12.49 2.74 9.41
N LYS A 444 -12.71 2.75 10.73
CA LYS A 444 -13.07 1.56 11.49
C LYS A 444 -14.59 1.37 11.49
N ARG A 445 -15.10 0.71 10.46
CA ARG A 445 -16.54 0.61 10.17
C ARG A 445 -17.18 -0.72 10.45
N LEU A 446 -16.36 -1.76 10.53
CA LEU A 446 -16.81 -3.11 10.82
C LEU A 446 -16.40 -3.47 12.24
N ASP A 447 -17.24 -4.22 12.93
CA ASP A 447 -16.85 -4.74 14.23
C ASP A 447 -15.71 -5.77 14.09
N THR A 448 -14.96 -5.93 15.18
CA THR A 448 -13.80 -6.82 15.24
C THR A 448 -14.17 -8.24 14.80
N ALA A 449 -15.33 -8.76 15.23
CA ALA A 449 -15.79 -10.09 14.84
C ALA A 449 -16.02 -10.22 13.32
N THR A 450 -16.67 -9.22 12.72
CA THR A 450 -16.92 -9.21 11.27
C THR A 450 -15.61 -9.09 10.48
N ASN A 451 -14.68 -8.25 10.93
CA ASN A 451 -13.35 -8.15 10.32
C ASN A 451 -12.56 -9.46 10.42
N ILE A 452 -12.60 -10.16 11.56
CA ILE A 452 -11.93 -11.46 11.73
C ILE A 452 -12.51 -12.49 10.77
N ILE A 453 -13.84 -12.58 10.68
CA ILE A 453 -14.51 -13.52 9.76
C ILE A 453 -14.12 -13.22 8.31
N LEU A 454 -14.18 -11.96 7.88
CA LEU A 454 -13.78 -11.56 6.53
C LEU A 454 -12.29 -11.82 6.27
N SER A 455 -11.42 -11.62 7.28
CA SER A 455 -9.99 -11.90 7.17
C SER A 455 -9.71 -13.40 7.07
N PHE A 456 -10.44 -14.22 7.83
CA PHE A 456 -10.34 -15.66 7.73
C PHE A 456 -10.79 -16.17 6.37
N VAL A 457 -11.93 -15.67 5.85
CA VAL A 457 -12.39 -15.98 4.49
C VAL A 457 -11.34 -15.58 3.46
N MET A 458 -10.71 -14.41 3.62
CA MET A 458 -9.61 -13.97 2.75
C MET A 458 -8.45 -14.96 2.77
N VAL A 459 -7.97 -15.38 3.95
CA VAL A 459 -6.87 -16.35 4.07
C VAL A 459 -7.25 -17.71 3.45
N VAL A 460 -8.48 -18.19 3.68
CA VAL A 460 -8.95 -19.45 3.08
C VAL A 460 -8.94 -19.34 1.56
N PHE A 461 -9.50 -18.28 0.98
CA PHE A 461 -9.50 -18.11 -0.49
C PHE A 461 -8.13 -17.85 -1.08
N LEU A 462 -7.23 -17.20 -0.33
CA LEU A 462 -5.83 -17.05 -0.72
C LEU A 462 -5.14 -18.42 -0.84
N LEU A 463 -5.33 -19.30 0.15
CA LEU A 463 -4.73 -20.64 0.17
C LEU A 463 -5.39 -21.57 -0.86
N THR A 464 -6.72 -21.50 -1.01
CA THR A 464 -7.45 -22.38 -1.93
C THR A 464 -7.37 -21.94 -3.38
N ALA A 465 -6.98 -20.70 -3.70
CA ALA A 465 -6.82 -20.26 -5.09
C ALA A 465 -5.86 -21.15 -5.89
N GLY A 466 -4.77 -21.62 -5.26
CA GLY A 466 -3.88 -22.60 -5.89
C GLY A 466 -4.56 -23.94 -6.18
N LEU A 467 -5.35 -24.44 -5.23
CA LEU A 467 -6.13 -25.68 -5.40
C LEU A 467 -7.24 -25.52 -6.46
N ILE A 468 -7.91 -24.37 -6.50
CA ILE A 468 -8.93 -24.04 -7.50
C ILE A 468 -8.31 -24.04 -8.90
N SER A 469 -7.07 -23.59 -9.05
CA SER A 469 -6.33 -23.64 -10.32
C SER A 469 -6.16 -25.08 -10.82
N LEU A 470 -5.86 -26.02 -9.92
CA LEU A 470 -5.74 -27.44 -10.27
C LEU A 470 -7.06 -28.04 -10.76
N LEU A 471 -8.20 -27.58 -10.23
CA LEU A 471 -9.51 -28.05 -10.67
C LEU A 471 -9.85 -27.61 -12.10
N PHE A 472 -9.32 -26.47 -12.55
CA PHE A 472 -9.54 -25.99 -13.93
C PHE A 472 -8.55 -26.60 -14.93
N MET A 473 -7.58 -27.37 -14.48
CA MET A 473 -6.65 -28.10 -15.32
C MET A 473 -7.23 -29.49 -15.67
N GLY A 474 -7.33 -29.77 -16.96
CA GLY A 474 -7.76 -31.05 -17.52
C GLY A 474 -6.61 -32.04 -17.68
N GLY A 475 -6.94 -33.30 -18.00
CA GLY A 475 -5.93 -34.30 -18.34
C GLY A 475 -5.14 -33.88 -19.58
N GLY A 476 -3.80 -33.79 -19.46
CA GLY A 476 -2.93 -33.27 -20.53
C GLY A 476 -2.61 -31.77 -20.41
N GLY A 477 -3.08 -31.10 -19.36
CA GLY A 477 -2.78 -29.70 -19.09
C GLY A 477 -3.72 -28.71 -19.78
N GLU A 478 -4.64 -29.14 -20.63
CA GLU A 478 -5.65 -28.25 -21.25
C GLU A 478 -6.69 -27.73 -20.24
N ILE A 479 -7.40 -26.66 -20.58
CA ILE A 479 -8.48 -26.13 -19.74
C ILE A 479 -9.63 -27.14 -19.65
N ASN A 480 -10.07 -27.49 -18.44
CA ASN A 480 -11.22 -28.36 -18.23
C ASN A 480 -12.55 -27.61 -18.43
N PHE A 481 -12.99 -27.55 -19.69
CA PHE A 481 -14.25 -26.89 -20.08
C PHE A 481 -15.48 -27.43 -19.34
N PHE A 482 -15.50 -28.73 -19.01
CA PHE A 482 -16.62 -29.34 -18.28
C PHE A 482 -16.75 -28.74 -16.88
N ILE A 483 -15.64 -28.65 -16.13
CA ILE A 483 -15.62 -28.05 -14.79
C ILE A 483 -15.95 -26.56 -14.87
N ILE A 484 -15.41 -25.83 -15.85
CA ILE A 484 -15.74 -24.42 -16.06
C ILE A 484 -17.25 -24.21 -16.24
N ASN A 485 -17.89 -25.01 -17.09
CA ASN A 485 -19.33 -24.89 -17.35
C ASN A 485 -20.17 -25.19 -16.10
N ILE A 486 -19.76 -26.17 -15.28
CA ILE A 486 -20.41 -26.44 -13.99
C ILE A 486 -20.27 -25.22 -13.05
N VAL A 487 -19.07 -24.68 -12.91
CA VAL A 487 -18.82 -23.53 -12.03
C VAL A 487 -19.59 -22.30 -12.53
N LEU A 488 -19.66 -22.06 -13.84
CA LEU A 488 -20.48 -21.00 -14.44
C LEU A 488 -21.96 -21.18 -14.12
N ALA A 489 -22.50 -22.39 -14.25
CA ALA A 489 -23.90 -22.67 -13.91
C ALA A 489 -24.18 -22.43 -12.42
N VAL A 490 -23.29 -22.88 -11.54
CA VAL A 490 -23.39 -22.64 -10.09
C VAL A 490 -23.34 -21.15 -9.77
N LEU A 491 -22.44 -20.39 -10.40
CA LEU A 491 -22.32 -18.95 -10.17
C LEU A 491 -23.50 -18.16 -10.72
N ALA A 492 -24.07 -18.57 -11.87
CA ALA A 492 -25.29 -17.98 -12.38
C ALA A 492 -26.48 -18.23 -11.43
N ALA A 493 -26.61 -19.45 -10.91
CA ALA A 493 -27.61 -19.78 -9.90
C ALA A 493 -27.39 -18.99 -8.60
N ALA A 494 -26.13 -18.86 -8.15
CA ALA A 494 -25.76 -18.08 -6.97
C ALA A 494 -26.04 -16.59 -7.16
N ALA A 495 -25.79 -16.04 -8.34
CA ALA A 495 -26.15 -14.66 -8.68
C ALA A 495 -27.67 -14.43 -8.61
N GLY A 496 -28.48 -15.39 -9.07
CA GLY A 496 -29.93 -15.36 -8.87
C GLY A 496 -30.34 -15.44 -7.39
N ALA A 497 -29.74 -16.36 -6.64
CA ALA A 497 -29.98 -16.52 -5.20
C ALA A 497 -29.53 -15.28 -4.39
N SER A 498 -28.59 -14.49 -4.91
CA SER A 498 -28.05 -13.30 -4.25
C SER A 498 -29.12 -12.24 -3.93
N VAL A 499 -30.25 -12.27 -4.65
CA VAL A 499 -31.43 -11.43 -4.40
C VAL A 499 -32.01 -11.67 -3.00
N LEU A 500 -31.89 -12.88 -2.45
CA LEU A 500 -32.32 -13.18 -1.07
C LEU A 500 -31.48 -12.40 -0.04
N PHE A 501 -30.17 -12.28 -0.26
CA PHE A 501 -29.30 -11.46 0.57
C PHE A 501 -29.69 -9.98 0.48
N LEU A 502 -29.98 -9.47 -0.72
CA LEU A 502 -30.46 -8.08 -0.88
C LEU A 502 -31.77 -7.82 -0.13
N LYS A 503 -32.74 -8.75 -0.17
CA LYS A 503 -33.99 -8.64 0.62
C LYS A 503 -33.71 -8.62 2.13
N ASN A 504 -32.72 -9.37 2.60
CA ASN A 504 -32.33 -9.35 4.01
C ASN A 504 -31.65 -8.04 4.42
N VAL A 505 -30.83 -7.47 3.53
CA VAL A 505 -30.24 -6.13 3.72
C VAL A 505 -31.34 -5.08 3.76
N GLU A 506 -32.31 -5.12 2.84
CA GLU A 506 -33.46 -4.22 2.81
C GLU A 506 -34.24 -4.21 4.13
N LYS A 507 -34.59 -5.40 4.65
CA LYS A 507 -35.26 -5.55 5.95
C LYS A 507 -34.48 -4.90 7.11
N ARG A 508 -33.15 -4.83 7.02
CA ARG A 508 -32.32 -4.17 8.05
C ARG A 508 -32.31 -2.66 7.91
N TYR A 509 -32.35 -2.14 6.69
CA TYR A 509 -32.58 -0.71 6.47
C TYR A 509 -33.95 -0.27 7.02
N ASP A 510 -34.97 -1.13 6.94
CA ASP A 510 -36.29 -0.83 7.53
C ASP A 510 -36.28 -0.90 9.07
N LYS A 511 -35.73 -1.99 9.64
CA LYS A 511 -35.75 -2.24 11.09
C LYS A 511 -34.77 -1.38 11.88
N GLY A 512 -33.66 -0.98 11.26
CA GLY A 512 -32.55 -0.28 11.90
C GLY A 512 -31.30 -1.14 12.04
N PHE A 513 -30.13 -0.47 12.03
CA PHE A 513 -28.84 -1.12 12.29
C PHE A 513 -28.56 -1.25 13.80
N ASN A 514 -27.87 -2.33 14.17
CA ASN A 514 -27.28 -2.45 15.50
C ASN A 514 -25.90 -1.76 15.50
N ILE A 515 -25.89 -0.44 15.70
CA ILE A 515 -24.70 0.40 15.56
C ILE A 515 -23.90 0.40 16.87
N THR A 516 -22.62 0.07 16.79
CA THR A 516 -21.69 0.20 17.92
C THR A 516 -20.92 1.51 17.80
N TYR A 517 -21.09 2.41 18.77
CA TYR A 517 -20.34 3.67 18.85
C TYR A 517 -19.03 3.47 19.62
N LYS A 518 -17.90 3.92 19.05
CA LYS A 518 -16.56 3.84 19.67
C LYS A 518 -15.89 5.21 19.70
N ASP A 519 -15.50 5.67 20.88
CA ASP A 519 -14.84 6.96 21.08
C ASP A 519 -13.41 7.04 20.56
#